data_AF-A0A8W8L1J6-F1
#
_entry.id   AF-A0A8W8L1J6-F1
#
_cell.length_a   1.000
_cell.length_b   1.000
_cell.length_c   1.000
_cell.angle_alpha   90.00
_cell.angle_beta   90.00
_cell.angle_gamma   90.00
#
_symmetry.space_group_name_H-M   'P 1'
#
loop_
_entity.id
_entity.type
_entity.pdbx_description
1 polymer ?
#
loop_
_entity_poly.entity_id
_entity_poly.type
_entity_poly.pdbx_seq_one_letter_code
_entity_poly.pdbx_strand_id
1 'polypeptide(L)'
;GPDDDGKTVDGPHVFAKAAMQYGIDFGRRGFGSIYVVASGNGGRFQDNCNYDGYANSIYTVTVGAIDEDGNMPFYAEKCASMLAVTFSSGTSQHRSIVTTDWTQRGGKGCTTAHSGTSAAAPLAAGMLALMLQARPCLTWRDIQYLIILTAQKVDVDHSEWKRNQAGLYHSHKHGFGVMKAWRLVNAAKIWETVPWITSYLYSSDEIHLQIPKGTNQPLTITHTVTKNDISGLNLFVLEHVQLFVTITHPCRGDLEITLVCPSGTNSIVATPRKVDRSDAGFQDWAFSTVRCWGEDPTGVWTILITDHDTSSYGSGFIQSWKLKLHGTWITRQQFDERRRLVLEAMDGRFLNDSYQRPCPKAGPDAAPKQPVSQRTLKFVMLAGIFCLVMALYETFEYAACYRDEKKAQRQRMLEHLQTNPSVRDGDIEDADHPESQRLLSNETETVIPLDTFDVREIALDIGNSTNDGDDSESLQLISH
;
A
#
# COMPACT_ATOMS: atom_id res chain seq x y z
N GLY A 1 -9.94 2.05 -8.72
CA GLY A 1 -8.53 1.89 -8.38
C GLY A 1 -7.79 1.91 -9.70
N PRO A 2 -6.90 0.96 -9.91
CA PRO A 2 -6.42 0.54 -11.23
C PRO A 2 -7.56 0.01 -12.11
N ASP A 3 -7.22 -0.36 -13.34
CA ASP A 3 -8.15 -1.02 -14.26
C ASP A 3 -8.47 -2.46 -13.82
N ASP A 4 -9.76 -2.78 -13.77
CA ASP A 4 -10.30 -4.09 -13.37
C ASP A 4 -10.22 -5.12 -14.53
N ASP A 5 -9.05 -5.25 -15.16
CA ASP A 5 -8.85 -5.98 -16.43
C ASP A 5 -8.25 -7.39 -16.26
N GLY A 6 -8.01 -7.83 -15.02
CA GLY A 6 -7.41 -9.12 -14.74
C GLY A 6 -5.93 -9.22 -15.09
N LYS A 7 -5.24 -8.10 -15.34
CA LYS A 7 -3.79 -8.07 -15.63
C LYS A 7 -3.03 -6.95 -14.95
N THR A 8 -3.70 -5.86 -14.58
CA THR A 8 -3.08 -4.71 -13.94
C THR A 8 -2.71 -5.01 -12.49
N VAL A 9 -1.56 -4.50 -12.04
CA VAL A 9 -1.11 -4.52 -10.63
C VAL A 9 -0.60 -3.13 -10.34
N ASP A 10 -1.38 -2.37 -9.57
CA ASP A 10 -1.06 -0.97 -9.28
C ASP A 10 -1.78 -0.50 -8.02
N GLY A 11 -1.40 0.64 -7.47
CA GLY A 11 -1.93 1.14 -6.22
C GLY A 11 -1.60 2.60 -5.94
N PRO A 12 -1.79 3.06 -4.69
CA PRO A 12 -1.45 4.43 -4.33
C PRO A 12 0.06 4.65 -4.42
N HIS A 13 0.48 5.50 -5.36
CA HIS A 13 1.84 6.02 -5.43
C HIS A 13 2.15 6.92 -4.21
N VAL A 14 3.38 7.45 -4.15
CA VAL A 14 3.96 8.13 -2.99
C VAL A 14 3.04 9.16 -2.34
N PHE A 15 2.44 10.07 -3.11
CA PHE A 15 1.58 11.12 -2.55
C PHE A 15 0.22 10.59 -2.09
N ALA A 16 -0.41 9.69 -2.84
CA ALA A 16 -1.68 9.08 -2.43
C ALA A 16 -1.50 8.26 -1.14
N LYS A 17 -0.41 7.47 -1.05
CA LYS A 17 -0.07 6.69 0.14
C LYS A 17 0.19 7.59 1.35
N ALA A 18 0.93 8.69 1.16
CA ALA A 18 1.15 9.69 2.20
C ALA A 18 -0.14 10.39 2.64
N ALA A 19 -1.02 10.74 1.69
CA ALA A 19 -2.31 11.37 1.99
C ALA A 19 -3.24 10.43 2.76
N MET A 20 -3.31 9.14 2.39
CA MET A 20 -4.07 8.14 3.13
C MET A 20 -3.54 7.97 4.55
N GLN A 21 -2.22 7.85 4.73
CA GLN A 21 -1.61 7.77 6.05
C GLN A 21 -1.89 9.03 6.88
N TYR A 22 -1.73 10.22 6.30
CA TYR A 22 -2.04 11.48 6.97
C TYR A 22 -3.51 11.55 7.41
N GLY A 23 -4.45 11.11 6.57
CA GLY A 23 -5.85 11.04 6.94
C GLY A 23 -6.13 10.06 8.07
N ILE A 24 -5.43 8.92 8.12
CA ILE A 24 -5.52 7.96 9.21
C ILE A 24 -4.97 8.52 10.53
N ASP A 25 -3.83 9.22 10.48
CA ASP A 25 -3.15 9.74 11.66
C ASP A 25 -3.82 11.00 12.24
N PHE A 26 -4.32 11.90 11.37
CA PHE A 26 -4.77 13.24 11.77
C PHE A 26 -6.23 13.54 11.43
N GLY A 27 -6.86 12.75 10.55
CA GLY A 27 -8.26 12.93 10.18
C GLY A 27 -9.19 12.82 11.38
N ARG A 28 -10.34 13.49 11.31
CA ARG A 28 -11.38 13.46 12.37
C ARG A 28 -10.82 13.72 13.77
N ARG A 29 -9.98 14.75 13.94
CA ARG A 29 -9.34 15.11 15.24
C ARG A 29 -8.51 13.96 15.84
N GLY A 30 -7.82 13.20 15.00
CA GLY A 30 -7.00 12.05 15.41
C GLY A 30 -7.76 10.73 15.56
N PHE A 31 -9.07 10.68 15.30
CA PHE A 31 -9.80 9.41 15.19
C PHE A 31 -9.54 8.69 13.85
N GLY A 32 -8.97 9.38 12.87
CA GLY A 32 -8.67 8.86 11.54
C GLY A 32 -9.84 8.97 10.58
N SER A 33 -9.53 9.39 9.36
CA SER A 33 -10.42 9.38 8.21
C SER A 33 -10.87 7.94 7.88
N ILE A 34 -12.09 7.82 7.36
CA ILE A 34 -12.66 6.52 6.99
C ILE A 34 -12.69 6.45 5.47
N TYR A 35 -11.84 5.60 4.91
CA TYR A 35 -11.77 5.36 3.47
C TYR A 35 -12.57 4.10 3.15
N VAL A 36 -13.66 4.23 2.39
CA VAL A 36 -14.45 3.07 1.91
C VAL A 36 -14.14 2.87 0.43
N VAL A 37 -13.71 1.66 0.08
CA VAL A 37 -13.26 1.32 -1.27
C VAL A 37 -14.06 0.12 -1.77
N ALA A 38 -14.57 0.21 -3.00
CA ALA A 38 -15.19 -0.92 -3.67
C ALA A 38 -14.12 -1.96 -4.02
N SER A 39 -14.42 -3.24 -3.87
CA SER A 39 -13.42 -4.27 -4.12
C SER A 39 -13.01 -4.40 -5.59
N GLY A 40 -13.78 -3.88 -6.55
CA GLY A 40 -13.47 -3.99 -7.99
C GLY A 40 -14.52 -4.79 -8.77
N ASN A 41 -14.52 -4.66 -10.09
CA ASN A 41 -15.51 -5.21 -11.03
C ASN A 41 -14.89 -6.19 -12.05
N GLY A 42 -13.67 -6.66 -11.80
CA GLY A 42 -12.88 -7.51 -12.68
C GLY A 42 -13.20 -9.01 -12.60
N GLY A 43 -14.28 -9.40 -11.91
CA GLY A 43 -14.64 -10.80 -11.70
C GLY A 43 -14.79 -11.62 -13.00
N ARG A 44 -15.26 -10.99 -14.09
CA ARG A 44 -15.34 -11.63 -15.43
C ARG A 44 -13.97 -11.95 -16.03
N PHE A 45 -12.95 -11.17 -15.67
CA PHE A 45 -11.57 -11.35 -16.09
C PHE A 45 -10.77 -12.21 -15.09
N GLN A 46 -11.44 -12.79 -14.09
CA GLN A 46 -10.83 -13.54 -12.99
C GLN A 46 -9.84 -12.70 -12.18
N ASP A 47 -10.13 -11.40 -12.06
CA ASP A 47 -9.30 -10.51 -11.25
C ASP A 47 -9.48 -10.75 -9.75
N ASN A 48 -8.56 -10.17 -8.97
CA ASN A 48 -8.53 -10.29 -7.53
C ASN A 48 -8.10 -8.97 -6.89
N CYS A 49 -8.89 -8.53 -5.92
CA CYS A 49 -8.72 -7.21 -5.32
C CYS A 49 -7.44 -7.01 -4.49
N ASN A 50 -6.63 -8.06 -4.29
CA ASN A 50 -5.29 -7.92 -3.75
C ASN A 50 -4.25 -7.39 -4.75
N TYR A 51 -4.58 -7.35 -6.05
CA TYR A 51 -3.77 -6.68 -7.08
C TYR A 51 -4.06 -5.17 -7.20
N ASP A 52 -5.13 -4.69 -6.55
CA ASP A 52 -5.42 -3.27 -6.35
C ASP A 52 -4.86 -2.80 -4.98
N GLY A 53 -3.84 -1.94 -4.99
CA GLY A 53 -3.20 -1.42 -3.79
C GLY A 53 -4.07 -0.45 -2.97
N TYR A 54 -5.17 0.08 -3.52
CA TYR A 54 -6.19 0.81 -2.76
C TYR A 54 -7.10 -0.15 -2.01
N ALA A 55 -7.55 -1.22 -2.66
CA ALA A 55 -8.42 -2.22 -2.06
C ALA A 55 -7.70 -3.13 -1.04
N ASN A 56 -6.40 -3.42 -1.23
CA ASN A 56 -5.65 -4.23 -0.27
C ASN A 56 -5.04 -3.40 0.89
N SER A 57 -5.10 -2.07 0.82
CA SER A 57 -4.56 -1.20 1.87
C SER A 57 -5.19 -1.47 3.25
N ILE A 58 -4.37 -1.51 4.30
CA ILE A 58 -4.89 -1.65 5.67
C ILE A 58 -5.75 -0.44 6.10
N TYR A 59 -5.57 0.70 5.43
CA TYR A 59 -6.25 1.96 5.75
C TYR A 59 -7.67 2.03 5.19
N THR A 60 -8.06 1.09 4.32
CA THR A 60 -9.34 1.12 3.61
C THR A 60 -10.30 0.07 4.16
N VAL A 61 -11.58 0.41 4.13
CA VAL A 61 -12.68 -0.51 4.33
C VAL A 61 -13.07 -1.02 2.95
N THR A 62 -12.54 -2.18 2.58
CA THR A 62 -12.79 -2.80 1.28
C THR A 62 -14.09 -3.59 1.31
N VAL A 63 -15.00 -3.20 0.42
CA VAL A 63 -16.39 -3.67 0.38
C VAL A 63 -16.69 -4.33 -0.96
N GLY A 64 -17.04 -5.61 -0.93
CA GLY A 64 -17.55 -6.34 -2.10
C GLY A 64 -19.07 -6.19 -2.28
N ALA A 65 -19.60 -6.87 -3.29
CA ALA A 65 -21.01 -6.85 -3.64
C ALA A 65 -21.67 -8.23 -3.48
N ILE A 66 -22.94 -8.21 -3.10
CA ILE A 66 -23.87 -9.34 -3.22
C ILE A 66 -25.12 -8.91 -3.99
N ASP A 67 -25.74 -9.82 -4.72
CA ASP A 67 -27.06 -9.59 -5.30
C ASP A 67 -28.18 -9.70 -4.25
N GLU A 68 -29.43 -9.53 -4.66
CA GLU A 68 -30.57 -9.53 -3.73
C GLU A 68 -30.82 -10.87 -3.03
N ASP A 69 -30.34 -11.98 -3.60
CA ASP A 69 -30.39 -13.32 -3.00
C ASP A 69 -29.19 -13.58 -2.08
N GLY A 70 -28.19 -12.69 -2.10
CA GLY A 70 -27.00 -12.76 -1.28
C GLY A 70 -25.82 -13.49 -1.94
N ASN A 71 -25.93 -13.82 -3.22
CA ASN A 71 -24.87 -14.47 -3.98
C ASN A 71 -23.85 -13.45 -4.46
N MET A 72 -22.62 -13.90 -4.71
CA MET A 72 -21.58 -13.06 -5.31
C MET A 72 -21.89 -12.80 -6.81
N PRO A 73 -22.05 -11.54 -7.26
CA PRO A 73 -22.31 -11.23 -8.67
C PRO A 73 -21.12 -11.55 -9.56
N PHE A 74 -21.38 -11.79 -10.85
CA PHE A 74 -20.36 -12.17 -11.84
C PHE A 74 -19.20 -11.18 -12.00
N TYR A 75 -19.40 -9.91 -11.66
CA TYR A 75 -18.39 -8.86 -11.78
C TYR A 75 -17.57 -8.70 -10.50
N ALA A 76 -18.06 -9.16 -9.35
CA ALA A 76 -17.42 -8.89 -8.09
C ALA A 76 -16.11 -9.66 -7.96
N GLU A 77 -15.05 -8.98 -7.51
CA GLU A 77 -13.76 -9.60 -7.23
C GLU A 77 -13.71 -10.22 -5.84
N LYS A 78 -12.94 -11.30 -5.71
CA LYS A 78 -12.62 -11.96 -4.45
C LYS A 78 -11.23 -11.54 -3.98
N CYS A 79 -11.02 -11.39 -2.67
CA CYS A 79 -9.67 -11.26 -2.10
C CYS A 79 -9.64 -11.52 -0.60
N ALA A 80 -8.42 -11.69 -0.08
CA ALA A 80 -8.18 -11.99 1.32
C ALA A 80 -8.22 -10.75 2.24
N SER A 81 -8.27 -9.55 1.66
CA SER A 81 -8.27 -8.24 2.33
C SER A 81 -9.66 -7.61 2.47
N MET A 82 -10.68 -8.17 1.81
CA MET A 82 -12.07 -7.68 1.87
C MET A 82 -12.63 -7.81 3.29
N LEU A 83 -13.18 -6.73 3.86
CA LEU A 83 -13.78 -6.78 5.19
C LEU A 83 -15.22 -7.29 5.17
N ALA A 84 -16.02 -6.86 4.21
CA ALA A 84 -17.45 -7.17 4.18
C ALA A 84 -18.04 -6.97 2.79
N VAL A 85 -19.33 -7.29 2.65
CA VAL A 85 -20.12 -7.05 1.45
C VAL A 85 -21.39 -6.25 1.76
N THR A 86 -21.91 -5.58 0.74
CA THR A 86 -23.25 -5.00 0.76
C THR A 86 -23.99 -5.31 -0.54
N PHE A 87 -25.29 -5.04 -0.57
CA PHE A 87 -26.10 -5.27 -1.75
C PHE A 87 -25.68 -4.42 -2.95
N SER A 88 -25.80 -4.97 -4.15
CA SER A 88 -25.69 -4.31 -5.44
C SER A 88 -26.52 -5.07 -6.47
N SER A 89 -26.30 -4.81 -7.76
CA SER A 89 -26.93 -5.51 -8.88
C SER A 89 -26.45 -6.96 -9.00
N GLY A 90 -27.27 -7.83 -9.57
CA GLY A 90 -26.91 -9.21 -9.94
C GLY A 90 -26.98 -9.46 -11.45
N THR A 91 -27.52 -10.62 -11.82
CA THR A 91 -27.94 -10.92 -13.20
C THR A 91 -29.15 -10.05 -13.63
N SER A 92 -29.57 -10.15 -14.89
CA SER A 92 -30.73 -9.41 -15.43
C SER A 92 -32.07 -9.72 -14.74
N GLN A 93 -32.16 -10.81 -13.99
CA GLN A 93 -33.34 -11.18 -13.20
C GLN A 93 -33.39 -10.46 -11.85
N HIS A 94 -32.25 -9.96 -11.38
CA HIS A 94 -32.15 -9.33 -10.07
C HIS A 94 -32.36 -7.81 -10.16
N ARG A 95 -32.83 -7.23 -9.06
CA ARG A 95 -32.90 -5.78 -8.90
C ARG A 95 -31.52 -5.15 -8.78
N SER A 96 -31.43 -3.91 -9.26
CA SER A 96 -30.24 -3.05 -9.15
C SER A 96 -30.47 -1.95 -8.09
N ILE A 97 -29.45 -1.11 -7.86
CA ILE A 97 -29.54 -0.04 -6.88
C ILE A 97 -30.32 1.15 -7.45
N VAL A 98 -31.28 1.64 -6.65
CA VAL A 98 -32.07 2.83 -6.95
C VAL A 98 -31.41 4.03 -6.29
N THR A 99 -31.09 5.06 -7.07
CA THR A 99 -30.44 6.28 -6.58
C THR A 99 -30.69 7.47 -7.51
N THR A 100 -30.24 8.65 -7.12
CA THR A 100 -30.31 9.87 -7.95
C THR A 100 -29.43 9.75 -9.20
N ASP A 101 -29.87 10.34 -10.31
CA ASP A 101 -29.12 10.40 -11.56
C ASP A 101 -29.01 11.83 -12.09
N TRP A 102 -27.87 12.16 -12.70
CA TRP A 102 -27.52 13.49 -13.20
C TRP A 102 -28.00 13.72 -14.64
N THR A 103 -28.44 12.69 -15.38
CA THR A 103 -28.88 12.82 -16.77
C THR A 103 -30.19 13.62 -16.87
N GLN A 104 -30.05 14.95 -16.96
CA GLN A 104 -31.15 15.89 -17.14
C GLN A 104 -31.80 15.84 -18.54
N ARG A 105 -31.26 15.05 -19.48
CA ARG A 105 -31.81 14.89 -20.84
C ARG A 105 -32.90 13.80 -20.87
N GLY A 106 -33.98 14.03 -20.11
CA GLY A 106 -35.20 13.21 -20.12
C GLY A 106 -35.42 12.29 -18.91
N GLY A 107 -34.46 12.21 -17.97
CA GLY A 107 -34.58 11.41 -16.75
C GLY A 107 -35.26 12.17 -15.59
N LYS A 108 -36.01 11.46 -14.75
CA LYS A 108 -36.68 11.99 -13.54
C LYS A 108 -35.71 12.35 -12.40
N GLY A 109 -34.42 12.54 -12.68
CA GLY A 109 -33.36 12.68 -11.68
C GLY A 109 -33.08 11.41 -10.85
N CYS A 110 -33.50 10.24 -11.35
CA CYS A 110 -33.44 8.96 -10.66
C CYS A 110 -33.10 7.83 -11.63
N THR A 111 -32.28 6.88 -11.19
CA THR A 111 -31.94 5.63 -11.88
C THR A 111 -32.35 4.43 -11.04
N THR A 112 -32.78 3.36 -11.69
CA THR A 112 -33.02 2.04 -11.08
C THR A 112 -32.01 1.00 -11.55
N ALA A 113 -30.92 1.45 -12.17
CA ALA A 113 -29.95 0.59 -12.88
C ALA A 113 -28.50 0.80 -12.40
N HIS A 114 -28.28 1.47 -11.26
CA HIS A 114 -26.92 1.60 -10.72
C HIS A 114 -26.42 0.24 -10.24
N SER A 115 -25.18 -0.10 -10.61
CA SER A 115 -24.63 -1.46 -10.56
C SER A 115 -23.15 -1.46 -10.16
N GLY A 116 -22.58 -2.66 -10.00
CA GLY A 116 -21.18 -2.86 -9.68
C GLY A 116 -20.86 -2.80 -8.19
N THR A 117 -19.63 -3.17 -7.81
CA THR A 117 -19.13 -2.97 -6.43
C THR A 117 -19.06 -1.47 -6.09
N SER A 118 -18.99 -0.61 -7.11
CA SER A 118 -19.12 0.84 -7.01
C SER A 118 -20.45 1.31 -6.40
N ALA A 119 -21.53 0.53 -6.50
CA ALA A 119 -22.80 0.82 -5.84
C ALA A 119 -22.87 0.25 -4.40
N ALA A 120 -22.05 -0.76 -4.09
CA ALA A 120 -21.95 -1.37 -2.77
C ALA A 120 -21.20 -0.46 -1.77
N ALA A 121 -20.03 0.07 -2.16
CA ALA A 121 -19.21 0.92 -1.29
C ALA A 121 -19.96 2.15 -0.72
N PRO A 122 -20.78 2.89 -1.49
CA PRO A 122 -21.59 3.99 -0.96
C PRO A 122 -22.64 3.56 0.07
N LEU A 123 -23.24 2.36 -0.06
CA LEU A 123 -24.16 1.82 0.95
C LEU A 123 -23.42 1.53 2.25
N ALA A 124 -22.23 0.94 2.19
CA ALA A 124 -21.35 0.79 3.34
C ALA A 124 -21.02 2.14 3.97
N ALA A 125 -20.60 3.14 3.18
CA ALA A 125 -20.31 4.49 3.67
C ALA A 125 -21.51 5.12 4.41
N GLY A 126 -22.74 4.97 3.87
CA GLY A 126 -23.96 5.41 4.54
C GLY A 126 -24.22 4.71 5.87
N MET A 127 -24.01 3.39 5.95
CA MET A 127 -24.12 2.64 7.20
C MET A 127 -23.07 3.07 8.24
N LEU A 128 -21.83 3.35 7.81
CA LEU A 128 -20.78 3.85 8.68
C LEU A 128 -21.05 5.28 9.16
N ALA A 129 -21.70 6.12 8.35
CA ALA A 129 -22.15 7.44 8.77
C ALA A 129 -23.18 7.35 9.90
N LEU A 130 -24.16 6.43 9.82
CA LEU A 130 -25.12 6.17 10.91
C LEU A 130 -24.42 5.67 12.18
N MET A 131 -23.44 4.78 12.02
CA MET A 131 -22.64 4.27 13.13
C MET A 131 -21.85 5.40 13.82
N LEU A 132 -21.25 6.31 13.04
CA LEU A 132 -20.52 7.47 13.54
C LEU A 132 -21.44 8.55 14.13
N GLN A 133 -22.67 8.68 13.65
CA GLN A 133 -23.68 9.53 14.28
C GLN A 133 -24.00 9.03 15.69
N ALA A 134 -24.12 7.72 15.86
CA ALA A 134 -24.32 7.10 17.16
C ALA A 134 -23.07 7.18 18.06
N ARG A 135 -21.86 7.22 17.48
CA ARG A 135 -20.62 7.44 18.25
C ARG A 135 -19.51 8.12 17.43
N PRO A 136 -19.36 9.45 17.55
CA PRO A 136 -18.43 10.22 16.71
C PRO A 136 -16.93 9.97 16.95
N CYS A 137 -16.57 9.40 18.09
CA CYS A 137 -15.17 9.16 18.52
C CYS A 137 -14.63 7.77 18.19
N LEU A 138 -15.34 6.97 17.39
CA LEU A 138 -14.79 5.70 16.92
C LEU A 138 -13.59 5.95 16.00
N THR A 139 -12.49 5.28 16.28
CA THR A 139 -11.29 5.33 15.43
C THR A 139 -11.52 4.58 14.12
N TRP A 140 -10.69 4.84 13.11
CA TRP A 140 -10.70 4.09 11.85
C TRP A 140 -10.57 2.57 12.06
N ARG A 141 -9.79 2.14 13.07
CA ARG A 141 -9.68 0.73 13.49
C ARG A 141 -10.91 0.22 14.20
N ASP A 142 -11.50 1.01 15.10
CA ASP A 142 -12.75 0.63 15.76
C ASP A 142 -13.86 0.33 14.75
N ILE A 143 -13.92 1.11 13.67
CA ILE A 143 -14.84 0.86 12.57
C ILE A 143 -14.61 -0.52 11.96
N GLN A 144 -13.37 -0.87 11.64
CA GLN A 144 -13.06 -2.19 11.06
C GLN A 144 -13.42 -3.33 12.02
N TYR A 145 -13.05 -3.22 13.30
CA TYR A 145 -13.47 -4.19 14.32
C TYR A 145 -14.99 -4.37 14.38
N LEU A 146 -15.74 -3.27 14.38
CA LEU A 146 -17.21 -3.33 14.43
C LEU A 146 -17.80 -3.96 13.18
N ILE A 147 -17.26 -3.70 11.98
CA ILE A 147 -17.66 -4.38 10.75
C ILE A 147 -17.46 -5.89 10.90
N ILE A 148 -16.25 -6.31 11.27
CA ILE A 148 -15.86 -7.72 11.40
C ILE A 148 -16.74 -8.46 12.41
N LEU A 149 -17.01 -7.85 13.56
CA LEU A 149 -17.75 -8.49 14.65
C LEU A 149 -19.28 -8.47 14.44
N THR A 150 -19.79 -7.60 13.56
CA THR A 150 -21.24 -7.45 13.34
C THR A 150 -21.74 -8.00 12.02
N ALA A 151 -20.87 -8.18 11.02
CA ALA A 151 -21.22 -8.76 9.72
C ALA A 151 -21.87 -10.15 9.88
N GLN A 152 -22.80 -10.46 8.98
CA GLN A 152 -23.53 -11.73 9.00
C GLN A 152 -23.19 -12.57 7.77
N LYS A 153 -22.98 -13.87 7.98
CA LYS A 153 -22.82 -14.82 6.87
C LYS A 153 -24.07 -14.81 6.00
N VAL A 154 -23.86 -14.91 4.69
CA VAL A 154 -24.88 -15.08 3.65
C VAL A 154 -24.39 -16.13 2.64
N ASP A 155 -25.30 -16.68 1.83
CA ASP A 155 -25.00 -17.71 0.81
C ASP A 155 -24.07 -18.82 1.35
N VAL A 156 -24.48 -19.46 2.45
CA VAL A 156 -23.59 -20.31 3.25
C VAL A 156 -23.02 -21.49 2.44
N ASP A 157 -23.74 -21.94 1.42
CA ASP A 157 -23.42 -23.15 0.65
C ASP A 157 -22.36 -22.90 -0.45
N HIS A 158 -22.29 -21.70 -1.05
CA HIS A 158 -21.38 -21.41 -2.18
C HIS A 158 -20.26 -20.41 -1.85
N SER A 159 -20.27 -19.87 -0.63
CA SER A 159 -19.37 -18.78 -0.22
C SER A 159 -18.06 -19.25 0.41
N GLU A 160 -17.76 -20.55 0.48
CA GLU A 160 -16.45 -21.06 0.96
C GLU A 160 -16.02 -20.52 2.34
N TRP A 161 -16.99 -20.34 3.25
CA TRP A 161 -16.74 -19.82 4.59
C TRP A 161 -15.73 -20.67 5.35
N LYS A 162 -14.64 -20.05 5.83
CA LYS A 162 -13.69 -20.69 6.74
C LYS A 162 -13.72 -19.99 8.08
N ARG A 163 -13.72 -20.79 9.15
CA ARG A 163 -13.61 -20.29 10.51
C ARG A 163 -12.13 -20.24 10.89
N ASN A 164 -11.68 -19.10 11.36
CA ASN A 164 -10.32 -18.91 11.86
C ASN A 164 -10.24 -19.35 13.35
N GLN A 165 -9.04 -19.42 13.93
CA GLN A 165 -8.86 -19.83 15.34
C GLN A 165 -9.47 -18.84 16.32
N ALA A 166 -9.64 -17.59 15.90
CA ALA A 166 -10.34 -16.57 16.67
C ALA A 166 -11.86 -16.76 16.72
N GLY A 167 -12.39 -17.74 15.97
CA GLY A 167 -13.81 -18.04 15.89
C GLY A 167 -14.59 -17.13 14.95
N LEU A 168 -13.91 -16.32 14.14
CA LEU A 168 -14.49 -15.49 13.09
C LEU A 168 -14.59 -16.29 11.79
N TYR A 169 -15.66 -16.04 11.02
CA TYR A 169 -15.83 -16.65 9.70
C TYR A 169 -15.48 -15.64 8.62
N HIS A 170 -14.69 -16.07 7.63
CA HIS A 170 -14.32 -15.26 6.49
C HIS A 170 -14.42 -16.04 5.18
N SER A 171 -14.84 -15.37 4.13
CA SER A 171 -14.88 -15.82 2.75
C SER A 171 -14.08 -14.86 1.87
N HIS A 172 -13.31 -15.37 0.89
CA HIS A 172 -12.70 -14.48 -0.09
C HIS A 172 -13.74 -13.77 -0.97
N LYS A 173 -14.96 -14.33 -1.08
CA LYS A 173 -16.09 -13.80 -1.86
C LYS A 173 -16.95 -12.80 -1.09
N HIS A 174 -17.04 -12.96 0.25
CA HIS A 174 -17.98 -12.20 1.09
C HIS A 174 -17.33 -11.44 2.27
N GLY A 175 -16.00 -11.44 2.38
CA GLY A 175 -15.31 -10.91 3.56
C GLY A 175 -15.77 -11.63 4.83
N PHE A 176 -16.06 -10.88 5.89
CA PHE A 176 -16.71 -11.39 7.11
C PHE A 176 -18.25 -11.50 7.00
N GLY A 177 -18.85 -11.01 5.91
CA GLY A 177 -20.28 -11.12 5.64
C GLY A 177 -20.97 -9.82 5.25
N VAL A 178 -22.29 -9.88 5.16
CA VAL A 178 -23.12 -8.72 4.82
C VAL A 178 -23.19 -7.74 5.99
N MET A 179 -22.95 -6.46 5.70
CA MET A 179 -23.09 -5.38 6.69
C MET A 179 -24.58 -5.13 7.00
N LYS A 180 -24.87 -4.84 8.27
CA LYS A 180 -26.22 -4.50 8.74
C LYS A 180 -26.16 -3.23 9.60
N ALA A 181 -26.78 -2.15 9.12
CA ALA A 181 -26.78 -0.85 9.80
C ALA A 181 -27.18 -0.93 11.28
N TRP A 182 -28.27 -1.64 11.57
CA TRP A 182 -28.78 -1.81 12.94
C TRP A 182 -27.74 -2.46 13.87
N ARG A 183 -27.01 -3.47 13.39
CA ARG A 183 -25.98 -4.16 14.20
C ARG A 183 -24.78 -3.24 14.44
N LEU A 184 -24.34 -2.51 13.42
CA LEU A 184 -23.24 -1.54 13.53
C LEU A 184 -23.55 -0.44 14.54
N VAL A 185 -24.72 0.19 14.43
CA VAL A 185 -25.17 1.28 15.31
C VAL A 185 -25.26 0.82 16.77
N ASN A 186 -25.87 -0.34 17.02
CA ASN A 186 -25.99 -0.86 18.40
C ASN A 186 -24.65 -1.25 19.00
N ALA A 187 -23.77 -1.89 18.22
CA ALA A 187 -22.43 -2.24 18.68
C ALA A 187 -21.59 -0.98 18.97
N ALA A 188 -21.72 0.09 18.18
CA ALA A 188 -21.03 1.36 18.40
C ALA A 188 -21.37 2.00 19.76
N LYS A 189 -22.64 1.95 20.18
CA LYS A 189 -23.10 2.53 21.47
C LYS A 189 -22.34 1.97 22.67
N ILE A 190 -21.97 0.69 22.63
CA ILE A 190 -21.31 -0.02 23.75
C ILE A 190 -19.81 -0.23 23.56
N TRP A 191 -19.26 0.03 22.37
CA TRP A 191 -17.88 -0.36 22.01
C TRP A 191 -16.83 0.21 22.98
N GLU A 192 -15.71 -0.50 23.13
CA GLU A 192 -14.56 0.05 23.83
C GLU A 192 -13.43 0.19 22.84
N THR A 193 -12.97 1.43 22.64
CA THR A 193 -11.95 1.75 21.66
C THR A 193 -10.72 0.86 21.86
N VAL A 194 -10.23 0.32 20.75
CA VAL A 194 -9.04 -0.51 20.78
C VAL A 194 -7.80 0.35 21.07
N PRO A 195 -6.79 -0.20 21.76
CA PRO A 195 -5.53 0.52 21.98
C PRO A 195 -4.82 0.86 20.66
N TRP A 196 -3.83 1.76 20.67
CA TRP A 196 -3.06 2.10 19.46
C TRP A 196 -2.48 0.86 18.76
N ILE A 197 -2.31 0.96 17.44
CA ILE A 197 -1.81 -0.16 16.63
C ILE A 197 -0.33 -0.39 16.96
N THR A 198 0.09 -1.65 16.94
CA THR A 198 1.49 -2.06 17.02
C THR A 198 1.79 -3.01 15.86
N SER A 199 3.05 -3.04 15.41
CA SER A 199 3.44 -3.84 14.25
C SER A 199 4.78 -4.55 14.47
N TYR A 200 4.83 -5.81 14.04
CA TYR A 200 6.07 -6.58 13.87
C TYR A 200 6.41 -6.64 12.37
N LEU A 201 7.70 -6.51 12.03
CA LEU A 201 8.19 -6.63 10.67
C LEU A 201 9.37 -7.59 10.64
N TYR A 202 9.22 -8.65 9.85
CA TYR A 202 10.33 -9.50 9.42
C TYR A 202 10.66 -9.17 7.96
N SER A 203 11.96 -9.12 7.63
CA SER A 203 12.45 -9.01 6.26
C SER A 203 13.44 -10.14 6.04
N SER A 204 13.27 -10.89 4.95
CA SER A 204 14.26 -11.88 4.53
C SER A 204 15.50 -11.17 4.00
N ASP A 205 16.63 -11.86 4.07
CA ASP A 205 17.77 -11.55 3.21
C ASP A 205 17.38 -11.77 1.73
N GLU A 206 18.25 -11.35 0.82
CA GLU A 206 18.11 -11.72 -0.59
C GLU A 206 18.20 -13.25 -0.73
N ILE A 207 17.13 -13.82 -1.27
CA ILE A 207 17.00 -15.24 -1.58
C ILE A 207 16.94 -15.40 -3.09
N HIS A 208 17.32 -16.56 -3.63
CA HIS A 208 17.17 -16.83 -5.06
C HIS A 208 16.59 -18.24 -5.25
N LEU A 209 15.35 -18.40 -4.79
CA LEU A 209 14.67 -19.69 -4.80
C LEU A 209 13.83 -19.81 -6.07
N GLN A 210 14.09 -20.86 -6.84
CA GLN A 210 13.30 -21.20 -8.02
C GLN A 210 11.90 -21.69 -7.60
N ILE A 211 10.87 -21.20 -8.29
CA ILE A 211 9.50 -21.65 -8.11
C ILE A 211 9.28 -22.90 -8.98
N PRO A 212 8.90 -24.06 -8.39
CA PRO A 212 8.62 -25.28 -9.14
C PRO A 212 7.49 -25.06 -10.14
N LYS A 213 7.80 -25.30 -11.42
CA LYS A 213 6.89 -25.08 -12.54
C LYS A 213 6.06 -26.32 -12.86
N GLY A 214 4.77 -26.15 -13.13
CA GLY A 214 3.90 -27.21 -13.66
C GLY A 214 3.71 -28.40 -12.72
N THR A 215 4.18 -28.29 -11.48
CA THR A 215 3.96 -29.26 -10.42
C THR A 215 2.82 -28.75 -9.56
N ASN A 216 1.86 -29.61 -9.19
CA ASN A 216 0.90 -29.29 -8.13
C ASN A 216 1.55 -29.18 -6.72
N GLN A 217 2.87 -29.09 -6.66
CA GLN A 217 3.66 -28.96 -5.43
C GLN A 217 4.15 -27.50 -5.31
N PRO A 218 3.75 -26.78 -4.26
CA PRO A 218 4.17 -25.39 -4.05
C PRO A 218 5.62 -25.30 -3.56
N LEU A 219 6.31 -24.22 -3.93
CA LEU A 219 7.46 -23.75 -3.16
C LEU A 219 6.97 -23.36 -1.76
N THR A 220 7.59 -23.92 -0.73
CA THR A 220 7.22 -23.69 0.67
C THR A 220 8.32 -22.90 1.36
N ILE A 221 7.97 -21.72 1.90
CA ILE A 221 8.86 -20.87 2.69
C ILE A 221 8.23 -20.69 4.07
N THR A 222 9.03 -20.78 5.12
CA THR A 222 8.54 -20.65 6.50
C THR A 222 9.33 -19.62 7.30
N HIS A 223 8.65 -18.98 8.25
CA HIS A 223 9.26 -18.15 9.28
C HIS A 223 8.56 -18.37 10.61
N THR A 224 9.34 -18.49 11.68
CA THR A 224 8.79 -18.68 13.02
C THR A 224 8.83 -17.36 13.77
N VAL A 225 7.66 -16.88 14.17
CA VAL A 225 7.52 -15.72 15.07
C VAL A 225 7.45 -16.23 16.49
N THR A 226 8.48 -15.96 17.29
CA THR A 226 8.55 -16.37 18.69
C THR A 226 7.91 -15.33 19.60
N LYS A 227 7.58 -15.73 20.84
CA LYS A 227 7.09 -14.79 21.86
C LYS A 227 8.09 -13.67 22.14
N ASN A 228 9.39 -13.95 22.07
CA ASN A 228 10.42 -12.96 22.34
C ASN A 228 10.41 -11.85 21.28
N ASP A 229 10.23 -12.23 20.00
CA ASP A 229 10.21 -11.28 18.87
C ASP A 229 9.13 -10.20 19.01
N ILE A 230 8.00 -10.55 19.63
CA ILE A 230 6.83 -9.66 19.73
C ILE A 230 6.55 -9.15 21.15
N SER A 231 7.26 -9.66 22.16
CA SER A 231 7.04 -9.29 23.57
C SER A 231 7.22 -7.80 23.82
N GLY A 232 8.28 -7.19 23.29
CA GLY A 232 8.54 -5.74 23.40
C GLY A 232 7.56 -4.86 22.62
N LEU A 233 6.86 -5.44 21.64
CA LEU A 233 5.84 -4.77 20.83
C LEU A 233 4.43 -4.88 21.44
N ASN A 234 4.27 -5.76 22.44
CA ASN A 234 2.98 -6.18 22.99
C ASN A 234 1.97 -6.60 21.91
N LEU A 235 2.40 -7.26 20.84
CA LEU A 235 1.49 -7.72 19.80
C LEU A 235 0.87 -9.05 20.24
N PHE A 236 -0.38 -9.04 20.71
CA PHE A 236 -1.04 -10.26 21.23
C PHE A 236 -2.17 -10.75 20.33
N VAL A 237 -2.83 -9.84 19.61
CA VAL A 237 -3.95 -10.15 18.74
C VAL A 237 -3.72 -9.47 17.39
N LEU A 238 -3.82 -10.26 16.31
CA LEU A 238 -3.70 -9.78 14.94
C LEU A 238 -4.93 -8.96 14.49
N GLU A 239 -4.66 -7.98 13.63
CA GLU A 239 -5.63 -7.23 12.84
C GLU A 239 -5.37 -7.50 11.35
N HIS A 240 -4.44 -6.77 10.75
CA HIS A 240 -4.01 -6.96 9.37
C HIS A 240 -2.69 -7.71 9.29
N VAL A 241 -2.53 -8.51 8.26
CA VAL A 241 -1.27 -9.15 7.90
C VAL A 241 -0.91 -8.72 6.49
N GLN A 242 0.34 -8.32 6.26
CA GLN A 242 0.85 -7.99 4.94
C GLN A 242 2.06 -8.86 4.59
N LEU A 243 2.06 -9.40 3.38
CA LEU A 243 3.16 -10.14 2.78
C LEU A 243 3.69 -9.32 1.61
N PHE A 244 4.91 -8.80 1.76
CA PHE A 244 5.61 -8.12 0.67
C PHE A 244 6.43 -9.16 -0.08
N VAL A 245 6.36 -9.17 -1.40
CA VAL A 245 7.16 -10.10 -2.23
C VAL A 245 7.83 -9.36 -3.37
N THR A 246 9.07 -9.79 -3.64
CA THR A 246 9.79 -9.46 -4.86
C THR A 246 10.02 -10.77 -5.61
N ILE A 247 9.38 -10.92 -6.77
CA ILE A 247 9.38 -12.16 -7.57
C ILE A 247 9.59 -11.78 -9.02
N THR A 248 10.52 -12.46 -9.70
CA THR A 248 10.66 -12.41 -11.15
C THR A 248 9.94 -13.62 -11.74
N HIS A 249 9.11 -13.42 -12.76
CA HIS A 249 8.36 -14.51 -13.39
C HIS A 249 8.08 -14.15 -14.85
N PRO A 250 8.24 -15.07 -15.82
CA PRO A 250 7.96 -14.77 -17.23
C PRO A 250 6.47 -14.54 -17.52
N CYS A 251 5.58 -15.04 -16.67
CA CYS A 251 4.13 -14.85 -16.79
C CYS A 251 3.49 -14.76 -15.40
N ARG A 252 3.33 -13.54 -14.88
CA ARG A 252 2.86 -13.29 -13.52
C ARG A 252 1.48 -13.89 -13.22
N GLY A 253 0.60 -13.97 -14.21
CA GLY A 253 -0.76 -14.50 -14.05
C GLY A 253 -0.84 -15.99 -13.75
N ASP A 254 0.26 -16.73 -13.89
CA ASP A 254 0.27 -18.16 -13.59
C ASP A 254 0.56 -18.45 -12.10
N LEU A 255 0.94 -17.42 -11.32
CA LEU A 255 1.26 -17.56 -9.91
C LEU A 255 0.03 -17.58 -9.01
N GLU A 256 0.01 -18.53 -8.08
CA GLU A 256 -0.84 -18.51 -6.88
C GLU A 256 0.05 -18.36 -5.64
N ILE A 257 -0.31 -17.44 -4.75
CA ILE A 257 0.40 -17.23 -3.47
C ILE A 257 -0.60 -17.39 -2.34
N THR A 258 -0.34 -18.36 -1.47
CA THR A 258 -1.12 -18.61 -0.26
C THR A 258 -0.26 -18.35 0.98
N LEU A 259 -0.79 -17.51 1.88
CA LEU A 259 -0.24 -17.28 3.20
C LEU A 259 -1.02 -18.10 4.23
N VAL A 260 -0.31 -18.88 5.04
CA VAL A 260 -0.86 -19.70 6.12
C VAL A 260 -0.42 -19.12 7.45
N CYS A 261 -1.39 -18.74 8.27
CA CYS A 261 -1.17 -18.27 9.63
C CYS A 261 -0.78 -19.44 10.55
N PRO A 262 -0.11 -19.19 11.69
CA PRO A 262 0.33 -20.25 12.60
C PRO A 262 -0.79 -21.16 13.12
N SER A 263 -2.00 -20.62 13.14
CA SER A 263 -3.24 -21.30 13.47
C SER A 263 -3.72 -22.33 12.43
N GLY A 264 -3.15 -22.32 11.23
CA GLY A 264 -3.64 -23.06 10.06
C GLY A 264 -4.67 -22.30 9.21
N THR A 265 -4.97 -21.03 9.52
CA THR A 265 -5.85 -20.21 8.68
C THR A 265 -5.16 -19.84 7.37
N ASN A 266 -5.70 -20.33 6.25
CA ASN A 266 -5.16 -20.07 4.91
C ASN A 266 -5.80 -18.83 4.26
N SER A 267 -4.95 -18.05 3.60
CA SER A 267 -5.30 -16.83 2.86
C SER A 267 -4.70 -16.90 1.45
N ILE A 268 -5.55 -17.03 0.43
CA ILE A 268 -5.08 -16.99 -0.97
C ILE A 268 -4.95 -15.51 -1.31
N VAL A 269 -3.72 -15.00 -1.24
CA VAL A 269 -3.45 -13.57 -1.35
C VAL A 269 -3.17 -13.14 -2.78
N ALA A 270 -2.73 -14.05 -3.65
CA ALA A 270 -2.63 -13.87 -5.09
C ALA A 270 -3.26 -15.09 -5.76
N THR A 271 -4.19 -14.88 -6.69
CA THR A 271 -4.84 -15.96 -7.45
C THR A 271 -4.36 -15.94 -8.89
N PRO A 272 -4.34 -17.08 -9.60
CA PRO A 272 -4.02 -17.10 -11.02
C PRO A 272 -4.97 -16.18 -11.80
N ARG A 273 -4.42 -15.38 -12.70
CA ARG A 273 -5.14 -14.46 -13.59
C ARG A 273 -4.80 -14.75 -15.04
N LYS A 274 -5.70 -15.44 -15.74
CA LYS A 274 -5.45 -15.99 -17.08
C LYS A 274 -5.06 -14.96 -18.15
N VAL A 275 -5.46 -13.70 -17.96
CA VAL A 275 -5.22 -12.59 -18.89
C VAL A 275 -3.90 -11.89 -18.58
N ASP A 276 -3.36 -12.03 -17.36
CA ASP A 276 -2.09 -11.44 -16.95
C ASP A 276 -0.91 -12.22 -17.52
N ARG A 277 -0.37 -11.74 -18.64
CA ARG A 277 0.83 -12.28 -19.29
C ARG A 277 2.09 -11.43 -19.05
N SER A 278 2.08 -10.58 -18.03
CA SER A 278 3.21 -9.70 -17.71
C SER A 278 4.41 -10.48 -17.20
N ASP A 279 5.61 -10.10 -17.65
CA ASP A 279 6.91 -10.60 -17.17
C ASP A 279 7.53 -9.73 -16.07
N ALA A 280 6.85 -8.64 -15.68
CA ALA A 280 7.35 -7.71 -14.67
C ALA A 280 7.40 -8.31 -13.26
N GLY A 281 6.70 -9.43 -13.03
CA GLY A 281 6.60 -10.08 -11.74
C GLY A 281 6.03 -9.15 -10.66
N PHE A 282 6.58 -9.23 -9.46
CA PHE A 282 6.24 -8.36 -8.32
C PHE A 282 7.50 -7.67 -7.81
N GLN A 283 7.39 -6.38 -7.48
CA GLN A 283 8.49 -5.57 -6.96
C GLN A 283 8.08 -4.96 -5.62
N ASP A 284 8.52 -5.56 -4.52
CA ASP A 284 8.10 -5.23 -3.14
C ASP A 284 6.57 -5.05 -3.00
N TRP A 285 5.80 -5.86 -3.74
CA TRP A 285 4.34 -5.73 -3.79
C TRP A 285 3.75 -6.23 -2.49
N ALA A 286 2.94 -5.39 -1.85
CA ALA A 286 2.29 -5.71 -0.59
C ALA A 286 0.97 -6.42 -0.83
N PHE A 287 0.93 -7.73 -0.64
CA PHE A 287 -0.32 -8.45 -0.48
C PHE A 287 -0.82 -8.32 0.96
N SER A 288 -2.13 -8.34 1.19
CA SER A 288 -2.69 -8.28 2.54
C SER A 288 -3.80 -9.29 2.80
N THR A 289 -4.03 -9.56 4.08
CA THR A 289 -5.17 -10.35 4.54
C THR A 289 -5.68 -9.91 5.90
N VAL A 290 -6.99 -10.02 6.08
CA VAL A 290 -7.71 -9.84 7.34
C VAL A 290 -8.22 -11.18 7.91
N ARG A 291 -7.92 -12.31 7.26
CA ARG A 291 -8.48 -13.63 7.62
C ARG A 291 -8.00 -14.14 8.97
N CYS A 292 -6.84 -13.69 9.41
CA CYS A 292 -6.24 -14.07 10.70
C CYS A 292 -6.53 -13.05 11.81
N TRP A 293 -7.48 -12.13 11.58
CA TRP A 293 -7.90 -11.17 12.59
C TRP A 293 -8.35 -11.88 13.87
N GLY A 294 -7.88 -11.40 15.01
CA GLY A 294 -8.17 -11.99 16.32
C GLY A 294 -7.20 -13.09 16.75
N GLU A 295 -6.38 -13.64 15.84
CA GLU A 295 -5.50 -14.78 16.15
C GLU A 295 -4.20 -14.37 16.85
N ASP A 296 -3.53 -15.36 17.45
CA ASP A 296 -2.19 -15.22 18.04
C ASP A 296 -1.15 -15.14 16.89
N PRO A 297 -0.29 -14.12 16.88
CA PRO A 297 0.76 -13.96 15.86
C PRO A 297 1.91 -14.97 15.98
N THR A 298 2.06 -15.68 17.10
CA THR A 298 3.19 -16.57 17.36
C THR A 298 3.06 -17.93 16.69
N GLY A 299 4.19 -18.49 16.28
CA GLY A 299 4.31 -19.79 15.63
C GLY A 299 4.79 -19.69 14.19
N VAL A 300 4.54 -20.73 13.41
CA VAL A 300 5.10 -20.89 12.07
C VAL A 300 4.18 -20.27 11.03
N TRP A 301 4.65 -19.21 10.39
CA TRP A 301 4.06 -18.63 9.19
C TRP A 301 4.58 -19.36 7.96
N THR A 302 3.69 -19.74 7.05
CA THR A 302 4.06 -20.46 5.82
C THR A 302 3.57 -19.71 4.59
N ILE A 303 4.46 -19.51 3.62
CA ILE A 303 4.17 -18.98 2.29
C ILE A 303 4.26 -20.15 1.32
N LEU A 304 3.19 -20.36 0.55
CA LEU A 304 3.11 -21.36 -0.51
C LEU A 304 3.00 -20.62 -1.83
N ILE A 305 3.95 -20.86 -2.74
CA ILE A 305 3.96 -20.27 -4.08
C ILE A 305 3.84 -21.40 -5.09
N THR A 306 2.75 -21.41 -5.84
CA THR A 306 2.49 -22.39 -6.90
C THR A 306 2.56 -21.69 -8.24
N ASP A 307 3.33 -22.26 -9.17
CA ASP A 307 3.32 -21.85 -10.57
C ASP A 307 2.47 -22.83 -11.38
N HIS A 308 1.32 -22.36 -11.86
CA HIS A 308 0.39 -23.13 -12.67
C HIS A 308 0.78 -23.19 -14.16
N ASP A 309 1.91 -22.60 -14.54
CA ASP A 309 2.40 -22.62 -15.91
C ASP A 309 2.85 -24.03 -16.32
N THR A 310 2.28 -24.54 -17.42
CA THR A 310 2.70 -25.79 -18.06
C THR A 310 3.37 -25.58 -19.42
N SER A 311 3.66 -24.32 -19.79
CA SER A 311 4.25 -23.93 -21.07
C SER A 311 5.76 -24.16 -21.13
N SER A 312 6.42 -23.68 -22.20
CA SER A 312 7.87 -23.73 -22.37
C SER A 312 8.64 -22.54 -21.78
N TYR A 313 7.98 -21.55 -21.17
CA TYR A 313 8.69 -20.43 -20.52
C TYR A 313 9.63 -20.90 -19.39
N GLY A 314 10.61 -20.06 -19.01
CA GLY A 314 11.48 -20.35 -17.87
C GLY A 314 10.70 -20.44 -16.55
N SER A 315 11.35 -20.90 -15.47
CA SER A 315 10.80 -20.77 -14.12
C SER A 315 10.96 -19.34 -13.60
N GLY A 316 10.05 -18.91 -12.72
CA GLY A 316 10.29 -17.71 -11.93
C GLY A 316 11.06 -17.97 -10.64
N PHE A 317 11.47 -16.88 -9.99
CA PHE A 317 12.28 -16.87 -8.79
C PHE A 317 11.73 -15.87 -7.79
N ILE A 318 11.65 -16.26 -6.52
CA ILE A 318 11.46 -15.30 -5.43
C ILE A 318 12.82 -14.75 -5.00
N GLN A 319 12.92 -13.43 -4.94
CA GLN A 319 14.13 -12.67 -4.65
C GLN A 319 14.20 -12.22 -3.19
N SER A 320 13.07 -11.79 -2.63
CA SER A 320 12.97 -11.41 -1.22
C SER A 320 11.51 -11.34 -0.79
N TRP A 321 11.28 -11.36 0.51
CA TRP A 321 9.96 -11.19 1.07
C TRP A 321 10.00 -10.56 2.47
N LYS A 322 8.89 -9.93 2.85
CA LYS A 322 8.72 -9.34 4.18
C LYS A 322 7.36 -9.73 4.74
N LEU A 323 7.31 -10.02 6.03
CA LEU A 323 6.07 -10.29 6.75
C LEU A 323 5.84 -9.18 7.75
N LYS A 324 4.77 -8.43 7.56
CA LYS A 324 4.33 -7.38 8.48
C LYS A 324 3.04 -7.77 9.17
N LEU A 325 3.11 -7.91 10.49
CA LEU A 325 1.97 -8.25 11.33
C LEU A 325 1.52 -6.99 12.04
N HIS A 326 0.25 -6.62 11.89
CA HIS A 326 -0.37 -5.50 12.61
C HIS A 326 -1.35 -6.02 13.63
N GLY A 327 -1.48 -5.32 14.75
CA GLY A 327 -2.45 -5.68 15.75
C GLY A 327 -2.36 -4.81 16.98
N THR A 328 -2.67 -5.40 18.13
CA THR A 328 -2.78 -4.67 19.39
C THR A 328 -2.42 -5.54 20.60
N TRP A 329 -2.23 -4.91 21.76
CA TRP A 329 -1.94 -5.58 23.03
C TRP A 329 -3.19 -5.94 23.84
N ILE A 330 -4.36 -5.97 23.22
CA ILE A 330 -5.52 -6.56 23.89
C ILE A 330 -5.26 -8.06 24.06
N THR A 331 -5.52 -8.59 25.24
CA THR A 331 -5.37 -10.04 25.45
C THR A 331 -6.45 -10.80 24.69
N ARG A 332 -6.22 -12.09 24.44
CA ARG A 332 -7.22 -12.97 23.83
C ARG A 332 -8.56 -12.93 24.58
N GLN A 333 -8.50 -12.96 25.91
CA GLN A 333 -9.67 -12.86 26.77
C GLN A 333 -10.44 -11.54 26.58
N GLN A 334 -9.73 -10.41 26.46
CA GLN A 334 -10.35 -9.11 26.20
C GLN A 334 -10.98 -9.04 24.81
N PHE A 335 -10.35 -9.66 23.81
CA PHE A 335 -10.93 -9.77 22.47
C PHE A 335 -12.23 -10.59 22.49
N ASP A 336 -12.22 -11.75 23.15
CA ASP A 336 -13.40 -12.61 23.30
C ASP A 336 -14.52 -11.92 24.07
N GLU A 337 -14.18 -11.16 25.12
CA GLU A 337 -15.14 -10.35 25.87
C GLU A 337 -15.77 -9.24 25.02
N ARG A 338 -14.97 -8.51 24.24
CA ARG A 338 -15.49 -7.50 23.30
C ARG A 338 -16.45 -8.12 22.28
N ARG A 339 -16.11 -9.31 21.76
CA ARG A 339 -16.98 -10.05 20.84
C ARG A 339 -18.29 -10.46 21.51
N ARG A 340 -18.24 -10.94 22.76
CA ARG A 340 -19.43 -11.25 23.56
C ARG A 340 -20.31 -10.01 23.74
N LEU A 341 -19.73 -8.89 24.12
CA LEU A 341 -20.44 -7.62 24.29
C LEU A 341 -21.13 -7.16 22.99
N VAL A 342 -20.47 -7.27 21.83
CA VAL A 342 -21.07 -6.93 20.53
C VAL A 342 -22.27 -7.82 20.21
N LEU A 343 -22.22 -9.11 20.55
CA LEU A 343 -23.38 -10.00 20.41
C LEU A 343 -24.52 -9.58 21.34
N GLU A 344 -24.20 -9.27 22.60
CA GLU A 344 -25.18 -8.82 23.60
C GLU A 344 -25.83 -7.47 23.28
N ALA A 345 -25.17 -6.62 22.48
CA ALA A 345 -25.76 -5.39 21.96
C ALA A 345 -26.99 -5.63 21.06
N MET A 346 -27.21 -6.88 20.63
CA MET A 346 -28.36 -7.28 19.84
C MET A 346 -29.54 -7.79 20.70
N ASP A 347 -29.31 -8.06 22.00
CA ASP A 347 -30.27 -8.75 22.89
C ASP A 347 -31.25 -7.79 23.60
N GLY A 348 -31.35 -6.54 23.17
CA GLY A 348 -32.32 -5.59 23.74
C GLY A 348 -31.80 -4.69 24.87
N ARG A 349 -30.82 -5.15 25.66
CA ARG A 349 -30.34 -4.45 26.87
C ARG A 349 -29.77 -3.05 26.60
N PHE A 350 -29.20 -2.85 25.42
CA PHE A 350 -28.52 -1.60 25.05
C PHE A 350 -29.26 -0.83 23.94
N LEU A 351 -30.52 -1.20 23.65
CA LEU A 351 -31.32 -0.58 22.59
C LEU A 351 -31.94 0.76 22.98
N ASN A 352 -31.87 1.18 24.25
CA ASN A 352 -32.35 2.50 24.65
C ASN A 352 -31.52 3.58 23.95
N ASP A 353 -32.18 4.52 23.27
CA ASP A 353 -31.52 5.65 22.58
C ASP A 353 -30.74 6.57 23.51
N SER A 354 -31.08 6.56 24.80
CA SER A 354 -30.38 7.33 25.83
C SER A 354 -29.02 6.71 26.22
N TYR A 355 -28.77 5.45 25.86
CA TYR A 355 -27.55 4.75 26.24
C TYR A 355 -26.48 4.89 25.15
N GLN A 356 -25.43 5.62 25.49
CA GLN A 356 -24.21 5.71 24.69
C GLN A 356 -23.01 5.82 25.65
N ARG A 357 -21.98 5.00 25.45
CA ARG A 357 -20.70 5.22 26.15
C ARG A 357 -20.16 6.60 25.75
N PRO A 358 -19.86 7.50 26.70
CA PRO A 358 -19.39 8.82 26.38
C PRO A 358 -18.05 8.73 25.63
N CYS A 359 -17.87 9.62 24.67
CA CYS A 359 -16.59 9.74 24.01
C CYS A 359 -15.53 10.17 25.03
N PRO A 360 -14.30 9.59 24.98
CA PRO A 360 -13.18 10.14 25.72
C PRO A 360 -13.10 11.64 25.44
N LYS A 361 -12.85 12.45 26.46
CA LYS A 361 -12.56 13.87 26.24
C LYS A 361 -11.40 13.92 25.26
N ALA A 362 -11.57 14.66 24.16
CA ALA A 362 -10.50 14.86 23.20
C ALA A 362 -9.25 15.28 23.98
N GLY A 363 -8.13 14.59 23.76
CA GLY A 363 -6.83 15.12 24.20
C GLY A 363 -6.69 16.54 23.62
N PRO A 364 -5.90 17.43 24.24
CA PRO A 364 -5.66 18.75 23.68
C PRO A 364 -5.29 18.55 22.21
N ASP A 365 -6.00 19.25 21.30
CA ASP A 365 -5.82 19.13 19.86
C ASP A 365 -4.33 19.09 19.58
N ALA A 366 -3.79 17.89 19.33
CA ALA A 366 -2.40 17.75 19.00
C ALA A 366 -2.32 18.31 17.59
N ALA A 367 -2.10 19.62 17.50
CA ALA A 367 -1.74 20.27 16.26
C ALA A 367 -0.70 19.36 15.61
N PRO A 368 -0.83 19.07 14.29
CA PRO A 368 0.09 18.18 13.60
C PRO A 368 1.49 18.60 14.00
N LYS A 369 2.20 17.74 14.74
CA LYS A 369 3.55 18.05 15.19
C LYS A 369 4.33 18.27 13.91
N GLN A 370 4.62 19.53 13.57
CA GLN A 370 5.59 19.81 12.53
C GLN A 370 6.87 19.12 13.02
N PRO A 371 7.36 18.08 12.32
CA PRO A 371 8.47 17.28 12.82
C PRO A 371 9.73 18.14 13.01
N VAL A 372 9.77 19.30 12.35
CA VAL A 372 10.84 20.28 12.43
C VAL A 372 10.21 21.67 12.45
N SER A 373 10.55 22.50 13.43
CA SER A 373 10.04 23.87 13.51
C SER A 373 10.51 24.69 12.30
N GLN A 374 9.72 25.67 11.85
CA GLN A 374 10.13 26.59 10.77
C GLN A 374 11.48 27.28 11.06
N ARG A 375 11.81 27.50 12.36
CA ARG A 375 13.12 28.01 12.77
C ARG A 375 14.23 27.01 12.47
N THR A 376 14.03 25.75 12.87
CA THR A 376 14.98 24.66 12.62
C THR A 376 15.20 24.44 11.13
N LEU A 377 14.14 24.49 10.31
CA LEU A 377 14.26 24.39 8.85
C LEU A 377 15.07 25.54 8.24
N LYS A 378 14.85 26.77 8.72
CA LYS A 378 15.67 27.93 8.32
C LYS A 378 17.14 27.75 8.71
N PHE A 379 17.42 27.24 9.91
CA PHE A 379 18.80 26.97 10.34
C PHE A 379 19.46 25.89 9.47
N VAL A 380 18.77 24.79 9.18
CA VAL A 380 19.30 23.73 8.32
C VAL A 380 19.56 24.25 6.90
N MET A 381 18.65 25.06 6.35
CA MET A 381 18.83 25.66 5.04
C MET A 381 20.02 26.63 4.99
N LEU A 382 20.15 27.51 5.99
CA LEU A 382 21.28 28.44 6.09
C LEU A 382 22.61 27.71 6.28
N ALA A 383 22.64 26.65 7.10
CA ALA A 383 23.81 25.80 7.27
C ALA A 383 24.18 25.09 5.96
N GLY A 384 23.20 24.57 5.23
CA GLY A 384 23.42 23.96 3.91
C GLY A 384 23.98 24.94 2.88
N ILE A 385 23.44 26.17 2.82
CA ILE A 385 23.96 27.23 1.95
C ILE A 385 25.40 27.61 2.35
N PHE A 386 25.68 27.74 3.64
CA PHE A 386 27.04 28.03 4.12
C PHE A 386 28.02 26.93 3.71
N CYS A 387 27.68 25.65 3.91
CA CYS A 387 28.50 24.53 3.48
C CYS A 387 28.74 24.53 1.97
N LEU A 388 27.72 24.86 1.16
CA LEU A 388 27.85 24.97 -0.29
C LEU A 388 28.80 26.10 -0.69
N VAL A 389 28.68 27.27 -0.07
CA VAL A 389 29.57 28.42 -0.32
C VAL A 389 31.01 28.09 0.06
N MET A 390 31.23 27.44 1.21
CA MET A 390 32.56 26.99 1.63
C MET A 390 33.13 25.96 0.66
N ALA A 391 32.34 24.97 0.24
CA ALA A 391 32.79 23.97 -0.74
C ALA A 391 33.16 24.61 -2.09
N LEU A 392 32.39 25.60 -2.57
CA LEU A 392 32.72 26.35 -3.77
C LEU A 392 33.98 27.19 -3.58
N TYR A 393 34.14 27.87 -2.44
CA TYR A 393 35.34 28.64 -2.12
C TYR A 393 36.59 27.77 -2.15
N GLU A 394 36.59 26.64 -1.45
CA GLU A 394 37.69 25.66 -1.44
C GLU A 394 37.96 25.13 -2.85
N THR A 395 36.91 24.84 -3.62
CA THR A 395 37.07 24.39 -5.02
C THR A 395 37.71 25.46 -5.90
N PHE A 396 37.33 26.73 -5.73
CA PHE A 396 37.92 27.86 -6.46
C PHE A 396 39.34 28.14 -6.02
N GLU A 397 39.63 28.09 -4.72
CA GLU A 397 40.99 28.26 -4.20
C GLU A 397 41.90 27.16 -4.75
N TYR A 398 41.46 25.90 -4.67
CA TYR A 398 42.17 24.77 -5.24
C TYR A 398 42.39 24.95 -6.76
N ALA A 399 41.35 25.32 -7.52
CA ALA A 399 41.45 25.51 -8.96
C ALA A 399 42.33 26.70 -9.38
N ALA A 400 42.40 27.77 -8.56
CA ALA A 400 43.20 28.95 -8.82
C ALA A 400 44.66 28.74 -8.42
N CYS A 401 44.91 28.24 -7.20
CA CYS A 401 46.25 28.03 -6.66
C CYS A 401 47.01 26.96 -7.45
N TYR A 402 46.33 25.86 -7.79
CA TYR A 402 46.91 24.79 -8.60
C TYR A 402 47.27 25.25 -10.02
N ARG A 403 46.57 26.26 -10.57
CA ARG A 403 46.88 26.83 -11.89
C ARG A 403 48.14 27.69 -11.87
N ASP A 404 48.39 28.40 -10.78
CA ASP A 404 49.60 29.21 -10.60
C ASP A 404 50.83 28.33 -10.30
N GLU A 405 50.67 27.26 -9.51
CA GLU A 405 51.72 26.26 -9.33
C GLU A 405 52.09 25.55 -10.64
N LYS A 406 51.09 25.16 -11.46
CA LYS A 406 51.33 24.52 -12.77
C LYS A 406 52.02 25.46 -13.76
N LYS A 407 51.71 26.77 -13.71
CA LYS A 407 52.44 27.79 -14.49
C LYS A 407 53.88 27.96 -13.99
N ALA A 408 54.10 28.03 -12.68
CA ALA A 408 55.43 28.15 -12.09
C ALA A 408 56.30 26.92 -12.41
N GLN A 409 55.74 25.71 -12.38
CA GLN A 409 56.43 24.48 -12.81
C GLN A 409 56.75 24.50 -14.31
N ARG A 410 55.80 24.88 -15.18
CA ARG A 410 56.07 25.03 -16.63
C ARG A 410 57.18 26.04 -16.90
N GLN A 411 57.21 27.15 -16.16
CA GLN A 411 58.19 28.20 -16.36
C GLN A 411 59.59 27.77 -15.88
N ARG A 412 59.69 27.07 -14.74
CA ARG A 412 60.94 26.42 -14.29
C ARG A 412 61.42 25.36 -15.29
N MET A 413 60.52 24.58 -15.87
CA MET A 413 60.86 23.57 -16.90
C MET A 413 61.40 24.23 -18.18
N LEU A 414 60.78 25.33 -18.62
CA LEU A 414 61.24 26.12 -19.78
C LEU A 414 62.60 26.80 -19.53
N GLU A 415 62.84 27.34 -18.33
CA GLU A 415 64.15 27.89 -17.95
C GLU A 415 65.25 26.80 -17.88
N HIS A 416 64.90 25.59 -17.45
CA HIS A 416 65.82 24.45 -17.45
C HIS A 416 66.18 23.98 -18.87
N LEU A 417 65.23 24.05 -19.81
CA LEU A 417 65.45 23.76 -21.23
C LEU A 417 66.28 24.84 -21.94
N GLN A 418 66.25 26.09 -21.48
CA GLN A 418 67.04 27.19 -22.06
C GLN A 418 68.50 27.21 -21.57
N THR A 419 68.77 26.67 -20.38
CA THR A 419 70.10 26.68 -19.76
C THR A 419 70.96 25.45 -20.12
N ASN A 420 70.36 24.41 -20.72
CA ASN A 420 71.05 23.21 -21.21
C ASN A 420 70.66 22.90 -22.68
N PRO A 421 71.43 23.35 -23.68
CA PRO A 421 71.08 23.17 -25.10
C PRO A 421 71.29 21.75 -25.65
N SER A 422 71.69 20.78 -24.83
CA SER A 422 72.01 19.41 -25.27
C SER A 422 70.85 18.41 -25.16
N VAL A 423 69.62 18.87 -24.95
CA VAL A 423 68.42 18.02 -25.08
C VAL A 423 67.64 18.49 -26.30
N ARG A 424 68.20 18.19 -27.47
CA ARG A 424 67.44 18.10 -28.72
C ARG A 424 67.41 16.62 -29.09
N ASP A 425 66.21 16.07 -28.95
CA ASP A 425 65.70 14.74 -29.35
C ASP A 425 65.33 13.83 -28.18
N GLY A 426 64.02 13.52 -28.14
CA GLY A 426 63.33 12.72 -27.13
C GLY A 426 62.51 13.59 -26.18
N ASP A 427 61.22 13.29 -26.04
CA ASP A 427 60.33 13.79 -24.98
C ASP A 427 59.58 15.11 -25.24
N ILE A 428 59.02 15.27 -26.44
CA ILE A 428 57.82 16.10 -26.65
C ILE A 428 56.65 15.16 -26.93
N GLU A 429 56.14 14.47 -25.91
CA GLU A 429 54.81 13.83 -26.03
C GLU A 429 54.01 13.69 -24.72
N ASP A 430 54.56 14.03 -23.55
CA ASP A 430 53.87 13.74 -22.26
C ASP A 430 53.54 14.97 -21.39
N ALA A 431 53.33 16.15 -22.01
CA ALA A 431 53.06 17.39 -21.26
C ALA A 431 51.57 17.76 -21.11
N ASP A 432 50.64 16.85 -21.46
CA ASP A 432 49.19 17.12 -21.40
C ASP A 432 48.35 16.14 -20.56
N HIS A 433 48.99 15.24 -19.80
CA HIS A 433 48.25 14.42 -18.83
C HIS A 433 48.05 15.17 -17.48
N PRO A 434 46.81 15.40 -17.03
CA PRO A 434 46.57 15.91 -15.68
C PRO A 434 46.99 14.87 -14.62
N GLU A 435 47.58 15.35 -13.53
CA GLU A 435 48.11 14.55 -12.40
C GLU A 435 47.06 13.63 -11.74
N SER A 436 45.76 13.85 -12.05
CA SER A 436 44.65 12.98 -11.66
C SER A 436 44.73 11.56 -12.23
N GLN A 437 45.42 11.33 -13.36
CA GLN A 437 45.55 9.99 -13.95
C GLN A 437 46.70 9.14 -13.37
N ARG A 438 47.67 9.75 -12.66
CA ARG A 438 48.72 8.99 -11.96
C ARG A 438 48.26 8.39 -10.62
N LEU A 439 47.27 9.01 -9.98
CA LEU A 439 46.66 8.49 -8.75
C LEU A 439 45.59 7.41 -9.02
N LEU A 440 45.15 7.28 -10.28
CA LEU A 440 44.17 6.27 -10.71
C LEU A 440 44.82 5.04 -11.39
N SER A 441 46.13 5.05 -11.64
CA SER A 441 46.80 3.97 -12.38
C SER A 441 47.31 2.80 -11.51
N ASN A 442 46.95 2.74 -10.23
CA ASN A 442 47.41 1.68 -9.32
C ASN A 442 46.32 0.80 -8.71
N GLU A 443 45.08 0.82 -9.24
CA GLU A 443 44.07 -0.19 -8.90
C GLU A 443 43.39 -0.71 -10.16
N THR A 444 43.88 -1.83 -10.66
CA THR A 444 43.15 -2.71 -11.57
C THR A 444 42.18 -3.58 -10.76
N GLU A 445 40.86 -3.40 -10.91
CA GLU A 445 39.92 -4.38 -11.50
C GLU A 445 38.41 -4.05 -11.28
N THR A 446 37.63 -4.23 -12.36
CA THR A 446 36.15 -4.49 -12.47
C THR A 446 35.08 -3.37 -12.51
N VAL A 447 34.90 -2.74 -13.69
CA VAL A 447 33.72 -2.69 -14.62
C VAL A 447 32.23 -2.47 -14.14
N ILE A 448 31.68 -1.25 -14.40
CA ILE A 448 30.38 -0.78 -15.08
C ILE A 448 28.96 -1.11 -14.49
N PRO A 449 27.88 -0.25 -14.57
CA PRO A 449 27.71 1.22 -14.43
C PRO A 449 26.53 1.64 -13.48
N LEU A 450 26.44 2.91 -13.07
CA LEU A 450 25.17 3.53 -12.64
C LEU A 450 24.91 4.79 -13.48
N ASP A 451 23.84 4.74 -14.28
CA ASP A 451 23.33 5.88 -15.02
C ASP A 451 22.74 6.94 -14.08
N THR A 452 23.07 8.18 -14.41
CA THR A 452 22.71 9.42 -13.75
C THR A 452 21.27 9.83 -14.05
N PHE A 453 20.48 10.07 -13.00
CA PHE A 453 19.30 10.94 -13.03
C PHE A 453 19.75 12.40 -13.17
N ASP A 454 19.36 13.06 -14.26
CA ASP A 454 19.55 14.48 -14.50
C ASP A 454 18.39 15.28 -13.86
N VAL A 455 18.72 16.20 -12.95
CA VAL A 455 17.79 17.14 -12.31
C VAL A 455 18.32 18.54 -12.52
N ARG A 456 18.25 19.05 -13.76
CA ARG A 456 18.41 20.48 -14.06
C ARG A 456 17.62 20.88 -15.31
N GLU A 457 16.32 21.11 -15.18
CA GLU A 457 15.64 22.07 -16.05
C GLU A 457 14.28 22.57 -15.52
N ILE A 458 14.22 23.11 -14.29
CA ILE A 458 13.09 23.98 -13.90
C ILE A 458 13.59 25.07 -12.95
N ALA A 459 13.95 26.23 -13.51
CA ALA A 459 13.66 27.55 -12.95
C ALA A 459 14.37 28.62 -13.78
N LEU A 460 13.61 29.37 -14.58
CA LEU A 460 13.71 30.82 -14.82
C LEU A 460 12.89 31.16 -16.08
N ASP A 461 11.68 31.67 -15.89
CA ASP A 461 11.26 32.93 -16.54
C ASP A 461 9.85 33.34 -16.09
N ILE A 462 9.79 34.43 -15.31
CA ILE A 462 8.60 35.25 -15.14
C ILE A 462 9.04 36.69 -15.37
N GLY A 463 8.58 37.29 -16.47
CA GLY A 463 8.74 38.73 -16.70
C GLY A 463 8.39 39.20 -18.11
N ASN A 464 7.13 39.60 -18.29
CA ASN A 464 6.60 40.59 -19.25
C ASN A 464 6.76 40.34 -20.78
N SER A 465 5.63 40.16 -21.47
CA SER A 465 5.11 41.21 -22.36
C SER A 465 3.63 41.02 -22.72
N THR A 466 2.98 42.15 -22.95
CA THR A 466 1.59 42.49 -23.30
C THR A 466 1.08 42.04 -24.68
N ASN A 467 -0.26 41.95 -24.79
CA ASN A 467 -1.12 42.03 -26.01
C ASN A 467 -0.88 40.95 -27.08
N ASP A 468 -1.86 40.29 -27.71
CA ASP A 468 -3.15 40.71 -28.28
C ASP A 468 -4.01 39.46 -28.59
N GLY A 469 -5.32 39.62 -28.79
CA GLY A 469 -6.06 38.88 -29.82
C GLY A 469 -6.84 37.62 -29.43
N ASP A 470 -8.15 37.67 -29.70
CA ASP A 470 -9.12 36.56 -29.83
C ASP A 470 -8.55 35.28 -30.46
N ASP A 471 -8.95 34.11 -29.95
CA ASP A 471 -9.93 33.29 -30.67
C ASP A 471 -10.40 32.09 -29.82
N SER A 472 -11.70 31.87 -29.91
CA SER A 472 -12.41 30.69 -29.44
C SER A 472 -11.92 29.43 -30.15
N GLU A 473 -11.73 28.32 -29.43
CA GLU A 473 -12.24 27.03 -29.89
C GLU A 473 -12.27 25.97 -28.79
N SER A 474 -13.45 25.35 -28.72
CA SER A 474 -13.80 24.14 -28.01
C SER A 474 -12.91 22.96 -28.37
N LEU A 475 -12.44 22.20 -27.38
CA LEU A 475 -12.00 20.83 -27.60
C LEU A 475 -12.55 19.89 -26.52
N GLN A 476 -13.38 18.98 -27.02
CA GLN A 476 -14.11 17.94 -26.33
C GLN A 476 -13.15 16.88 -25.80
N LEU A 477 -13.36 16.49 -24.54
CA LEU A 477 -12.88 15.23 -23.98
C LEU A 477 -13.73 14.08 -24.55
N ILE A 478 -13.10 13.18 -25.30
CA ILE A 478 -13.64 11.86 -25.61
C ILE A 478 -12.73 10.84 -24.95
N SER A 479 -13.27 10.15 -23.95
CA SER A 479 -12.74 8.93 -23.36
C SER A 479 -13.18 7.73 -24.19
N HIS A 480 -12.25 6.83 -24.49
CA HIS A 480 -12.54 5.42 -24.74
C HIS A 480 -11.72 4.57 -23.78
#